data_AF-A0A3D1JNV1-F1
#
_entry.id   AF-A0A3D1JNV1-F1
#
_cell.length_a   1.000
_cell.length_b   1.000
_cell.length_c   1.000
_cell.angle_alpha   90.00
_cell.angle_beta   90.00
_cell.angle_gamma   90.00
#
_symmetry.space_group_name_H-M   'P 1'
#
loop_
_entity.id
_entity.type
_entity.pdbx_description
1 polymer ?
#
loop_
_entity_poly.entity_id
_entity_poly.type
_entity_poly.pdbx_seq_one_letter_code
_entity_poly.pdbx_strand_id
1 'polypeptide(L)'
;MPTKPKTATPVVAPQKPKKPAASAAKPFLRFHHSAPLRAKTLKLLETVENADKPTEHSGRLTDLILELTDAGMDQFFLQSLKATKANFVVQQSASLGLSGVQKVMGTVIRNIIGRMDDRQLLSVCGSIRQFMV
;
A
#
# COMPACT_ATOMS: atom_id res chain seq x y z
N MET A 1 15.73 -9.95 -74.99
CA MET A 1 16.03 -9.59 -73.58
C MET A 1 14.97 -8.61 -73.11
N PRO A 2 14.08 -9.01 -72.18
CA PRO A 2 12.88 -8.26 -71.86
C PRO A 2 13.10 -7.17 -70.80
N THR A 3 12.38 -6.07 -70.99
CA THR A 3 12.28 -4.81 -70.24
C THR A 3 11.87 -4.98 -68.78
N LYS A 4 12.54 -4.25 -67.87
CA LYS A 4 12.20 -4.14 -66.44
C LYS A 4 10.96 -3.22 -66.24
N PRO A 5 9.92 -3.64 -65.49
CA PRO A 5 8.85 -2.76 -65.07
C PRO A 5 9.18 -2.04 -63.75
N LYS A 6 8.80 -0.76 -63.68
CA LYS A 6 8.84 0.12 -62.50
C LYS A 6 7.44 0.17 -61.89
N THR A 7 7.27 -0.31 -60.65
CA THR A 7 5.99 -0.30 -59.91
C THR A 7 6.31 0.03 -58.45
N ALA A 8 6.12 1.27 -58.02
CA ALA A 8 4.95 1.86 -57.33
C ALA A 8 5.10 1.84 -55.80
N THR A 9 5.06 3.04 -55.21
CA THR A 9 5.09 3.34 -53.78
C THR A 9 3.84 2.82 -53.05
N PRO A 10 3.94 2.32 -51.81
CA PRO A 10 2.77 1.89 -51.06
C PRO A 10 2.00 3.09 -50.49
N VAL A 11 0.69 3.06 -50.69
CA VAL A 11 -0.31 4.02 -50.20
C VAL A 11 -0.38 3.98 -48.67
N VAL A 12 -0.19 5.14 -48.03
CA VAL A 12 -0.36 5.32 -46.58
C VAL A 12 -1.84 5.34 -46.24
N ALA A 13 -2.30 4.36 -45.46
CA ALA A 13 -3.65 4.36 -44.88
C ALA A 13 -3.76 5.43 -43.77
N PRO A 14 -4.90 6.14 -43.63
CA PRO A 14 -5.06 7.16 -42.59
C PRO A 14 -5.18 6.52 -41.21
N GLN A 15 -4.24 6.84 -40.30
CA GLN A 15 -4.30 6.43 -38.90
C GLN A 15 -5.38 7.21 -38.15
N LYS A 16 -6.28 6.48 -37.47
CA LYS A 16 -7.26 7.03 -36.52
C LYS A 16 -6.57 7.84 -35.41
N PRO A 17 -7.19 8.92 -34.89
CA PRO A 17 -6.58 9.77 -33.87
C PRO A 17 -6.27 8.94 -32.61
N LYS A 18 -4.98 8.91 -32.21
CA LYS A 18 -4.56 8.31 -30.94
C LYS A 18 -5.19 9.09 -29.79
N LYS A 19 -6.00 8.37 -28.98
CA LYS A 19 -6.50 8.82 -27.68
C LYS A 19 -5.34 9.38 -26.85
N PRO A 20 -5.49 10.53 -26.16
CA PRO A 20 -4.42 11.09 -25.34
C PRO A 20 -3.93 10.04 -24.36
N ALA A 21 -2.63 9.79 -24.32
CA ALA A 21 -2.02 8.91 -23.35
C ALA A 21 -2.40 9.42 -21.95
N ALA A 22 -3.24 8.66 -21.26
CA ALA A 22 -3.47 8.87 -19.83
C ALA A 22 -2.09 8.91 -19.17
N SER A 23 -1.81 9.95 -18.38
CA SER A 23 -0.59 10.04 -17.58
C SER A 23 -0.39 8.70 -16.89
N ALA A 24 0.59 7.92 -17.33
CA ALA A 24 0.79 6.57 -16.84
C ALA A 24 1.19 6.69 -15.38
N ALA A 25 0.24 6.44 -14.47
CA ALA A 25 0.48 6.44 -13.05
C ALA A 25 1.69 5.55 -12.77
N LYS A 26 2.62 6.02 -11.93
CA LYS A 26 3.80 5.24 -11.56
C LYS A 26 3.35 3.87 -11.06
N PRO A 27 4.03 2.77 -11.42
CA PRO A 27 3.70 1.45 -10.90
C PRO A 27 3.79 1.49 -9.37
N PHE A 28 2.87 0.78 -8.71
CA PHE A 28 2.77 0.78 -7.27
C PHE A 28 2.38 -0.57 -6.73
N LEU A 29 2.87 -0.87 -5.53
CA LEU A 29 2.45 -2.02 -4.75
C LEU A 29 1.19 -1.61 -3.97
N ARG A 30 0.08 -2.31 -4.20
CA ARG A 30 -1.19 -2.07 -3.49
C ARG A 30 -1.33 -3.03 -2.33
N PHE A 31 -1.75 -2.50 -1.19
CA PHE A 31 -2.24 -3.28 -0.06
C PHE A 31 -3.76 -3.16 -0.01
N HIS A 32 -4.44 -4.29 0.03
CA HIS A 32 -5.88 -4.37 0.19
C HIS A 32 -6.19 -4.52 1.68
N HIS A 33 -6.67 -3.45 2.30
CA HIS A 33 -7.19 -3.48 3.66
C HIS A 33 -8.64 -3.98 3.68
N SER A 34 -9.07 -4.60 4.79
CA SER A 34 -10.48 -4.96 4.97
C SER A 34 -11.36 -3.69 5.11
N ALA A 35 -12.63 -3.78 4.69
CA ALA A 35 -13.60 -2.71 4.90
C ALA A 35 -13.70 -2.23 6.37
N PRO A 36 -13.73 -3.13 7.39
CA PRO A 36 -13.72 -2.70 8.78
C PRO A 36 -12.41 -1.99 9.18
N LEU A 37 -11.24 -2.43 8.70
CA LEU A 37 -9.96 -1.77 8.98
C LEU A 37 -9.92 -0.36 8.37
N ARG A 38 -10.43 -0.20 7.15
CA ARG A 38 -10.57 1.12 6.51
C ARG A 38 -11.45 2.04 7.34
N ALA A 39 -12.64 1.58 7.73
CA ALA A 39 -13.57 2.38 8.52
C ALA A 39 -12.98 2.79 9.88
N LYS A 40 -12.31 1.84 10.56
CA LYS A 40 -11.59 2.10 11.81
C LYS A 40 -10.49 3.14 11.64
N THR A 41 -9.71 3.02 10.56
CA THR A 41 -8.64 3.98 10.23
C THR A 41 -9.22 5.37 10.05
N LEU A 42 -10.19 5.54 9.15
CA LEU A 42 -10.78 6.84 8.85
C LEU A 42 -11.37 7.50 10.10
N LYS A 43 -12.13 6.74 10.89
CA LYS A 43 -12.70 7.24 12.15
C LYS A 43 -11.62 7.70 13.14
N LEU A 44 -10.53 6.95 13.28
CA LEU A 44 -9.45 7.36 14.17
C LEU A 44 -8.75 8.61 13.64
N LEU A 45 -8.44 8.67 12.34
CA LEU A 45 -7.82 9.85 11.74
C LEU A 45 -8.67 11.10 11.94
N GLU A 46 -9.97 11.02 11.70
CA GLU A 46 -10.90 12.12 12.00
C GLU A 46 -10.89 12.50 13.48
N THR A 47 -10.83 11.52 14.40
CA THR A 47 -10.76 11.81 15.83
C THR A 47 -9.48 12.56 16.19
N VAL A 48 -8.32 12.11 15.69
CA VAL A 48 -7.02 12.74 16.01
C VAL A 48 -6.91 14.13 15.40
N GLU A 49 -7.41 14.32 14.18
CA GLU A 49 -7.34 15.60 13.47
C GLU A 49 -8.24 16.69 14.07
N ASN A 50 -9.35 16.31 14.70
CA ASN A 50 -10.27 17.25 15.35
C ASN A 50 -10.03 17.37 16.87
N ALA A 51 -9.05 16.66 17.43
CA ALA A 51 -8.76 16.71 18.86
C ALA A 51 -7.97 17.99 19.21
N ASP A 52 -8.31 18.60 20.36
CA ASP A 52 -7.54 19.72 20.91
C ASP A 52 -6.10 19.32 21.26
N LYS A 53 -5.89 18.04 21.59
CA LYS A 53 -4.58 17.46 21.93
C LYS A 53 -4.36 16.09 21.26
N PRO A 54 -3.90 16.07 20.00
CA PRO A 54 -3.64 14.85 19.24
C PRO A 54 -2.79 13.79 19.96
N THR A 55 -1.79 14.21 20.76
CA THR A 55 -0.89 13.34 21.52
C THR A 55 -1.59 12.37 22.47
N GLU A 56 -2.78 12.70 22.96
CA GLU A 56 -3.58 11.79 23.80
C GLU A 56 -4.06 10.54 23.04
N HIS A 57 -4.08 10.62 21.70
CA HIS A 57 -4.46 9.52 20.82
C HIS A 57 -3.26 8.76 20.23
N SER A 58 -2.02 9.12 20.58
CA SER A 58 -0.79 8.49 20.08
C SER A 58 -0.75 6.97 20.27
N GLY A 59 -1.26 6.47 21.40
CA GLY A 59 -1.37 5.02 21.67
C GLY A 59 -2.31 4.33 20.67
N ARG A 60 -3.51 4.88 20.47
CA ARG A 60 -4.50 4.35 19.52
C ARG A 60 -3.99 4.42 18.08
N LEU A 61 -3.29 5.51 17.73
CA LEU A 61 -2.67 5.65 16.41
C LEU A 61 -1.56 4.61 16.21
N THR A 62 -0.75 4.35 17.24
CA THR A 62 0.28 3.32 17.19
C THR A 62 -0.33 1.94 16.96
N ASP A 63 -1.38 1.58 17.70
CA ASP A 63 -2.04 0.29 17.53
C ASP A 63 -2.67 0.15 16.13
N LEU A 64 -3.18 1.25 15.56
CA LEU A 64 -3.67 1.28 14.18
C LEU A 64 -2.56 1.05 13.16
N ILE A 65 -1.41 1.74 13.28
CA ILE A 65 -0.27 1.57 12.38
C ILE A 65 0.21 0.11 12.42
N LEU A 66 0.23 -0.48 13.61
CA LEU A 66 0.58 -1.89 13.79
C LEU A 66 -0.38 -2.84 13.09
N GLU A 67 -1.68 -2.62 13.23
CA GLU A 67 -2.71 -3.42 12.54
C GLU A 67 -2.62 -3.29 11.01
N LEU A 68 -2.36 -2.07 10.50
CA LEU A 68 -2.12 -1.85 9.07
C LEU A 68 -0.86 -2.56 8.57
N THR A 69 0.21 -2.54 9.36
CA THR A 69 1.48 -3.22 9.03
C THR A 69 1.30 -4.74 9.01
N ASP A 70 0.58 -5.29 9.99
CA ASP A 70 0.23 -6.71 10.06
C ASP A 70 -0.55 -7.15 8.82
N ALA A 71 -1.63 -6.44 8.48
CA ALA A 71 -2.43 -6.72 7.30
C ALA A 71 -1.60 -6.65 6.00
N GLY A 72 -0.71 -5.66 5.87
CA GLY A 72 0.18 -5.52 4.72
C GLY A 72 1.17 -6.68 4.59
N MET A 73 1.77 -7.13 5.70
CA MET A 73 2.70 -8.25 5.70
C MET A 73 2.02 -9.60 5.49
N ASP A 74 0.84 -9.85 6.07
CA ASP A 74 0.06 -11.06 5.79
C ASP A 74 -0.22 -11.16 4.28
N GLN A 75 -0.66 -10.07 3.66
CA GLN A 75 -0.98 -10.06 2.25
C GLN A 75 0.25 -10.25 1.36
N PHE A 76 1.37 -9.59 1.67
CA PHE A 76 2.58 -9.68 0.86
C PHE A 76 3.29 -11.03 1.01
N PHE A 77 3.33 -11.57 2.23
CA PHE A 77 4.14 -12.76 2.55
C PHE A 77 3.30 -14.01 2.76
N LEU A 78 2.38 -14.02 3.74
CA LEU A 78 1.65 -15.23 4.10
C LEU A 78 0.65 -15.66 3.02
N GLN A 79 -0.06 -14.73 2.39
CA GLN A 79 -0.96 -15.07 1.28
C GLN A 79 -0.20 -15.56 0.05
N SER A 80 0.93 -14.93 -0.27
CA SER A 80 1.84 -15.39 -1.33
C SER A 80 2.37 -16.79 -1.03
N LEU A 81 2.75 -17.07 0.22
CA LEU A 81 3.21 -18.40 0.65
C LEU A 81 2.08 -19.43 0.60
N LYS A 82 0.85 -19.07 0.98
CA LYS A 82 -0.32 -19.95 0.85
C LYS A 82 -0.61 -20.28 -0.62
N ALA A 83 -0.39 -19.34 -1.54
CA ALA A 83 -0.58 -19.55 -2.97
C ALA A 83 0.38 -20.61 -3.55
N THR A 84 1.55 -20.85 -2.93
CA THR A 84 2.47 -21.92 -3.36
C THR A 84 2.06 -23.31 -2.88
N LYS A 85 0.96 -23.43 -2.11
CA LYS A 85 0.54 -24.67 -1.43
C LYS A 85 1.64 -25.25 -0.52
N ALA A 86 2.46 -24.38 0.06
CA ALA A 86 3.47 -24.76 1.05
C ALA A 86 2.83 -25.60 2.16
N ASN A 87 3.58 -26.58 2.68
CA ASN A 87 3.08 -27.47 3.74
C ASN A 87 2.80 -26.69 5.04
N PHE A 88 1.97 -27.27 5.91
CA PHE A 88 1.53 -26.64 7.16
C PHE A 88 2.70 -26.18 8.04
N VAL A 89 3.77 -26.97 8.13
CA VAL A 89 4.94 -26.65 8.94
C VAL A 89 5.61 -25.37 8.43
N VAL A 90 5.81 -25.23 7.12
CA VAL A 90 6.40 -24.03 6.53
C VAL A 90 5.51 -22.80 6.75
N GLN A 91 4.20 -22.93 6.59
CA GLN A 91 3.27 -21.83 6.86
C GLN A 91 3.28 -21.41 8.34
N GLN A 92 3.37 -22.37 9.26
CA GLN A 92 3.42 -22.10 10.69
C GLN A 92 4.74 -21.45 11.10
N SER A 93 5.87 -21.92 10.56
CA SER A 93 7.17 -21.29 10.77
C SER A 93 7.18 -19.85 10.26
N ALA A 94 6.60 -19.61 9.08
CA ALA A 94 6.45 -18.27 8.52
C ALA A 94 5.58 -17.36 9.40
N SER A 95 4.44 -17.87 9.90
CA SER A 95 3.57 -17.13 10.82
C SER A 95 4.30 -16.78 12.13
N LEU A 96 5.04 -17.72 12.71
CA LEU A 96 5.80 -17.48 13.94
C LEU A 96 6.92 -16.44 13.74
N GLY A 97 7.65 -16.55 12.62
CA GLY A 97 8.66 -15.57 12.23
C GLY A 97 8.05 -14.17 12.07
N LEU A 98 6.88 -14.08 11.44
CA LEU A 98 6.17 -12.82 11.24
C LEU A 98 5.74 -12.20 12.57
N SER A 99 5.23 -12.99 13.52
CA SER A 99 4.93 -12.51 14.87
C SER A 99 6.17 -11.97 15.60
N GLY A 100 7.35 -12.55 15.35
CA GLY A 100 8.62 -12.02 15.85
C GLY A 100 8.93 -10.63 15.28
N VAL A 101 8.81 -10.48 13.96
CA VAL A 101 9.00 -9.19 13.26
C VAL A 101 8.02 -8.13 13.79
N GLN A 102 6.75 -8.49 13.95
CA GLN A 102 5.72 -7.59 14.48
C GLN A 102 6.04 -7.07 15.88
N LYS A 103 6.56 -7.92 16.77
CA LYS A 103 6.96 -7.50 18.12
C LYS A 103 8.07 -6.44 18.07
N VAL A 104 9.12 -6.70 17.30
CA VAL A 104 10.24 -5.76 17.15
C VAL A 104 9.75 -4.45 16.55
N MET A 105 8.97 -4.52 15.47
CA MET A 105 8.43 -3.34 14.81
C MET A 105 7.51 -2.55 15.74
N GLY A 106 6.69 -3.23 16.55
CA GLY A 106 5.81 -2.59 17.52
C GLY A 106 6.53 -1.84 18.62
N THR A 107 7.66 -2.36 19.12
CA THR A 107 8.50 -1.61 20.05
C THR A 107 9.04 -0.33 19.40
N VAL A 108 9.52 -0.42 18.15
CA VAL A 108 10.06 0.75 17.42
C VAL A 108 8.97 1.79 17.16
N ILE A 109 7.81 1.38 16.65
CA ILE A 109 6.69 2.30 16.36
C ILE A 109 6.20 2.97 17.64
N ARG A 110 6.00 2.22 18.73
CA ARG A 110 5.58 2.79 20.04
C ARG A 110 6.56 3.82 20.55
N ASN A 111 7.87 3.56 20.44
CA ASN A 111 8.90 4.49 20.89
C ASN A 111 8.95 5.78 20.05
N ILE A 112 8.73 5.67 18.74
CA ILE A 112 8.77 6.83 17.83
C ILE A 112 7.49 7.65 17.96
N ILE A 113 6.33 7.02 17.76
CA ILE A 113 5.03 7.69 17.78
C ILE A 113 4.70 8.23 19.17
N GLY A 114 5.05 7.49 20.23
CA GLY A 114 4.82 7.93 21.62
C GLY A 114 5.65 9.13 22.05
N ARG A 115 6.66 9.54 21.28
CA ARG A 115 7.50 10.71 21.54
C ARG A 115 7.20 11.90 20.62
N MET A 116 6.25 11.74 19.70
CA MET A 116 5.88 12.81 18.77
C MET A 116 5.09 13.91 19.46
N ASP A 117 5.28 15.14 19.00
CA ASP A 117 4.39 16.26 19.32
C ASP A 117 3.10 16.21 18.49
N ASP A 118 2.13 17.06 18.83
CA ASP A 118 0.82 17.10 18.18
C ASP A 118 0.91 17.34 16.66
N ARG A 119 1.83 18.21 16.21
CA ARG A 119 1.99 18.52 14.78
C ARG A 119 2.57 17.34 14.02
N GLN A 120 3.56 16.67 14.60
CA GLN A 120 4.15 15.46 14.03
C GLN A 120 3.10 14.35 13.92
N LEU A 121 2.28 14.18 14.94
CA LEU A 121 1.20 13.18 14.94
C LEU A 121 0.18 13.44 13.83
N LEU A 122 -0.23 14.70 13.65
CA LEU A 122 -1.12 15.10 12.55
C LEU A 122 -0.50 14.87 11.17
N SER A 123 0.81 15.10 11.01
CA SER A 123 1.53 14.81 9.78
C SER A 123 1.51 13.31 9.43
N VAL A 124 1.66 12.45 10.46
CA VAL A 124 1.51 10.99 10.30
C VAL A 124 0.09 10.64 9.90
N CYS A 125 -0.93 11.22 10.52
CA CYS A 125 -2.33 11.02 10.15
C CYS A 125 -2.60 11.38 8.69
N GLY A 126 -2.13 12.54 8.24
CA GLY A 126 -2.26 12.98 6.85
C GLY A 126 -1.57 12.03 5.86
N SER A 127 -0.40 11.51 6.23
CA SER A 127 0.33 10.51 5.42
C SER A 127 -0.44 9.20 5.33
N ILE A 128 -0.99 8.70 6.44
CA ILE A 128 -1.78 7.45 6.47
C ILE A 128 -3.06 7.61 5.63
N ARG A 129 -3.70 8.79 5.64
CA ARG A 129 -4.90 9.04 4.85
C ARG A 129 -4.67 8.84 3.36
N GLN A 130 -3.47 9.12 2.84
CA GLN A 130 -3.15 8.92 1.41
C GLN A 130 -3.24 7.45 0.98
N PHE A 131 -3.02 6.49 1.89
CA PHE A 131 -3.19 5.07 1.60
C PHE A 131 -4.67 4.63 1.58
N MET A 132 -5.58 5.50 2.02
CA MET A 132 -7.01 5.23 2.07
C MET A 132 -7.76 5.82 0.86
N VAL A 133 -7.11 6.52 -0.06
CA VAL A 133 -7.76 7.14 -1.23
C VAL A 133 -7.73 6.23 -2.45
#